data_AF-A0A8J2WX55-F1
#
_entry.id   AF-A0A8J2WX55-F1
#
_cell.length_a   1.000
_cell.length_b   1.000
_cell.length_c   1.000
_cell.angle_alpha   90.00
_cell.angle_beta   90.00
_cell.angle_gamma   90.00
#
_symmetry.space_group_name_H-M   'P 1'
#
loop_
_entity.id
_entity.type
_entity.pdbx_description
1 polymer ?
#
loop_
_entity_poly.entity_id
_entity_poly.type
_entity_poly.pdbx_seq_one_letter_code
_entity_poly.pdbx_strand_id
1 'polypeptide(L)'
;MAAKPPAASREVVVAVHECLETLKTDKNAHNLGRAAKLLVKLAYLKTPNRVHIARQSDVIELLVKYLSHDKEFLRVLCAQALMIIAHENEACKTSMTKAGAVQPLCTLLKEGSDAKAKAMAARCICSLAEHHEANRKLFRDCCTDLKELLSQDGVDDRSRYAAAACLRRLDKHLAKGQLNEIIGMKQKKAPPLGNRPRGPAVTRRGDTRAPVRRR
;
A
#
# COMPACT_ATOMS: atom_id res chain seq x y z
N MET A 1 -22.65 -28.90 6.59
CA MET A 1 -21.36 -29.15 5.92
C MET A 1 -20.79 -27.80 5.48
N ALA A 2 -19.73 -27.30 6.11
CA ALA A 2 -19.11 -26.05 5.68
C ALA A 2 -18.46 -26.27 4.30
N ALA A 3 -18.89 -25.53 3.29
CA ALA A 3 -18.32 -25.58 1.96
C ALA A 3 -16.80 -25.31 2.06
N LYS A 4 -15.99 -26.25 1.53
CA LYS A 4 -14.54 -26.10 1.46
C LYS A 4 -14.24 -24.76 0.78
N PRO A 5 -13.42 -23.87 1.38
CA PRO A 5 -13.17 -22.56 0.80
C PRO A 5 -12.62 -22.73 -0.62
N PRO A 6 -13.03 -21.88 -1.57
CA PRO A 6 -12.61 -22.00 -2.95
C PRO A 6 -11.08 -22.01 -3.03
N ALA A 7 -10.52 -23.01 -3.70
CA ALA A 7 -9.08 -23.14 -3.87
C ALA A 7 -8.58 -22.17 -4.96
N ALA A 8 -7.30 -21.79 -4.89
CA ALA A 8 -6.65 -21.08 -5.98
C ALA A 8 -6.69 -21.94 -7.26
N SER A 9 -6.82 -21.31 -8.43
CA SER A 9 -6.82 -22.05 -9.70
C SER A 9 -5.45 -22.66 -9.95
N ARG A 10 -5.40 -23.74 -10.76
CA ARG A 10 -4.13 -24.40 -11.15
C ARG A 10 -3.13 -23.40 -11.73
N GLU A 11 -3.59 -22.46 -12.54
CA GLU A 11 -2.78 -21.39 -13.11
C GLU A 11 -2.12 -20.51 -12.03
N VAL A 12 -2.85 -20.17 -10.97
CA VAL A 12 -2.31 -19.37 -9.87
C VAL A 12 -1.25 -20.17 -9.11
N VAL A 13 -1.47 -21.46 -8.87
CA VAL A 13 -0.49 -22.31 -8.18
C VAL A 13 0.82 -22.38 -8.98
N VAL A 14 0.73 -22.57 -10.30
CA VAL A 14 1.90 -22.58 -11.20
C VAL A 14 2.60 -21.22 -11.20
N ALA A 15 1.86 -20.12 -11.36
CA ALA A 15 2.44 -18.78 -11.38
C ALA A 15 3.14 -18.41 -10.05
N VAL A 16 2.58 -18.85 -8.91
CA VAL A 16 3.21 -18.63 -7.60
C VAL A 16 4.49 -19.46 -7.46
N HIS A 17 4.51 -20.70 -7.96
CA HIS A 17 5.72 -21.52 -8.01
C HIS A 17 6.81 -20.89 -8.89
N GLU A 18 6.46 -20.40 -10.08
CA GLU A 18 7.41 -19.70 -10.96
C GLU A 18 7.98 -18.42 -10.31
N CYS A 19 7.14 -17.65 -9.62
CA CYS A 19 7.58 -16.50 -8.83
C CYS A 19 8.58 -16.93 -7.74
N LEU A 20 8.30 -18.02 -7.03
CA LEU A 20 9.18 -18.56 -5.99
C LEU A 20 10.55 -18.97 -6.56
N GLU A 21 10.56 -19.71 -7.66
CA GLU A 21 11.80 -20.12 -8.31
C GLU A 21 12.62 -18.91 -8.78
N THR A 22 11.95 -17.89 -9.34
CA THR A 22 12.61 -16.63 -9.72
C THR A 22 13.20 -15.93 -8.50
N LEU A 23 12.46 -15.85 -7.39
CA LEU A 23 12.91 -15.23 -6.15
C LEU A 23 14.07 -15.99 -5.48
N LYS A 24 14.23 -17.30 -5.76
CA LYS A 24 15.32 -18.13 -5.22
C LYS A 24 16.58 -18.09 -6.08
N THR A 25 16.42 -18.11 -7.40
CA THR A 25 17.53 -18.38 -8.34
C THR A 25 18.08 -17.13 -9.00
N ASP A 26 17.24 -16.12 -9.22
CA ASP A 26 17.63 -14.93 -9.98
C ASP A 26 18.31 -13.88 -9.09
N LYS A 27 19.34 -13.23 -9.62
CA LYS A 27 20.07 -12.13 -8.97
C LYS A 27 19.69 -10.76 -9.53
N ASN A 28 18.94 -10.72 -10.63
CA ASN A 28 18.54 -9.49 -11.28
C ASN A 28 17.32 -8.87 -10.55
N ALA A 29 17.55 -7.70 -9.94
CA ALA A 29 16.52 -6.97 -9.22
C ALA A 29 15.25 -6.69 -10.04
N HIS A 30 15.35 -6.53 -11.36
CA HIS A 30 14.17 -6.33 -12.21
C HIS A 30 13.31 -7.60 -12.31
N ASN A 31 13.92 -8.77 -12.42
CA ASN A 31 13.21 -10.04 -12.48
C ASN A 31 12.57 -10.36 -11.13
N LEU A 32 13.32 -10.14 -10.03
CA LEU A 32 12.79 -10.20 -8.68
C LEU A 32 11.60 -9.25 -8.48
N GLY A 33 11.70 -8.03 -8.99
CA GLY A 33 10.62 -7.04 -8.95
C GLY A 33 9.39 -7.46 -9.75
N ARG A 34 9.58 -8.08 -10.92
CA ARG A 34 8.48 -8.64 -11.72
C ARG A 34 7.76 -9.77 -10.99
N ALA A 35 8.51 -10.67 -10.37
CA ALA A 35 7.95 -11.74 -9.55
C ALA A 35 7.16 -11.19 -8.35
N ALA A 36 7.75 -10.28 -7.58
CA ALA A 36 7.08 -9.63 -6.45
C ALA A 36 5.80 -8.89 -6.89
N LYS A 37 5.85 -8.15 -8.01
CA LYS A 37 4.68 -7.45 -8.57
C LYS A 37 3.59 -8.42 -9.03
N LEU A 38 3.96 -9.58 -9.58
CA LEU A 38 2.99 -10.61 -9.94
C LEU A 38 2.33 -11.19 -8.70
N LEU A 39 3.09 -11.49 -7.64
CA LEU A 39 2.55 -11.92 -6.35
C LEU A 39 1.56 -10.90 -5.76
N VAL A 40 1.90 -9.60 -5.80
CA VAL A 40 0.99 -8.50 -5.43
C VAL A 40 -0.32 -8.59 -6.19
N LYS A 41 -0.24 -8.73 -7.53
CA LYS A 41 -1.43 -8.80 -8.39
C LYS A 41 -2.27 -10.04 -8.05
N LEU A 42 -1.66 -11.21 -7.94
CA LEU A 42 -2.36 -12.46 -7.65
C LEU A 42 -3.05 -12.44 -6.29
N ALA A 43 -2.37 -11.94 -5.26
CA ALA A 43 -2.90 -11.81 -3.91
C ALA A 43 -4.04 -10.78 -3.83
N TYR A 44 -3.97 -9.69 -4.58
CA TYR A 44 -5.00 -8.65 -4.60
C TYR A 44 -6.30 -9.11 -5.28
N LEU A 45 -6.21 -9.98 -6.29
CA LEU A 45 -7.37 -10.37 -7.10
C LEU A 45 -8.41 -11.17 -6.34
N LYS A 46 -7.99 -12.15 -5.52
CA LYS A 46 -8.89 -13.10 -4.86
C LYS A 46 -8.33 -13.59 -3.52
N THR A 47 -9.19 -13.67 -2.51
CA THR A 47 -8.84 -14.20 -1.18
C THR A 47 -8.21 -15.60 -1.21
N PRO A 48 -8.71 -16.57 -2.00
CA PRO A 48 -8.05 -17.86 -2.19
C PRO A 48 -6.58 -17.81 -2.61
N ASN A 49 -6.23 -16.89 -3.52
CA ASN A 49 -4.86 -16.73 -3.99
C ASN A 49 -3.98 -16.21 -2.87
N ARG A 50 -4.47 -15.19 -2.15
CA ARG A 50 -3.79 -14.64 -0.98
C ARG A 50 -3.52 -15.72 0.07
N VAL A 51 -4.53 -16.54 0.39
CA VAL A 51 -4.38 -17.65 1.36
C VAL A 51 -3.41 -18.71 0.86
N HIS A 52 -3.41 -19.02 -0.45
CA HIS A 52 -2.45 -19.96 -1.02
C HIS A 52 -1.00 -19.46 -0.90
N ILE A 53 -0.75 -18.20 -1.27
CA ILE A 53 0.57 -17.56 -1.17
C ILE A 53 1.01 -17.48 0.30
N ALA A 54 0.11 -17.08 1.20
CA ALA A 54 0.33 -16.99 2.63
C ALA A 54 0.77 -18.31 3.29
N ARG A 55 0.37 -19.46 2.74
CA ARG A 55 0.74 -20.79 3.25
C ARG A 55 2.17 -21.19 2.91
N GLN A 56 2.82 -20.49 1.98
CA GLN A 56 4.19 -20.78 1.58
C GLN A 56 5.13 -19.93 2.42
N SER A 57 5.73 -20.55 3.44
CA SER A 57 6.74 -19.92 4.31
C SER A 57 7.87 -19.29 3.50
N ASP A 58 8.33 -20.00 2.46
CA ASP A 58 9.37 -19.54 1.55
C ASP A 58 9.05 -18.18 0.92
N VAL A 59 7.78 -17.93 0.54
CA VAL A 59 7.40 -16.63 -0.05
C VAL A 59 7.58 -15.54 1.00
N ILE A 60 7.12 -15.78 2.23
CA ILE A 60 7.21 -14.80 3.32
C ILE A 60 8.68 -14.49 3.63
N GLU A 61 9.50 -15.53 3.82
CA GLU A 61 10.92 -15.38 4.14
C GLU A 61 11.70 -14.65 3.04
N LEU A 62 11.47 -15.02 1.77
CA LEU A 62 12.12 -14.36 0.64
C LEU A 62 11.68 -12.89 0.51
N LEU A 63 10.38 -12.61 0.63
CA LEU A 63 9.90 -11.23 0.57
C LEU A 63 10.47 -10.38 1.71
N VAL A 64 10.58 -10.94 2.93
CA VAL A 64 11.21 -10.25 4.06
C VAL A 64 12.70 -10.03 3.83
N LYS A 65 13.43 -11.02 3.31
CA LYS A 65 14.84 -10.88 2.90
C LYS A 65 15.02 -9.74 1.90
N TYR A 66 14.14 -9.63 0.90
CA TYR A 66 14.23 -8.60 -0.13
C TYR A 66 13.82 -7.18 0.33
N LEU A 67 13.26 -7.02 1.53
CA LEU A 67 13.05 -5.69 2.12
C LEU A 67 14.36 -4.96 2.43
N SER A 68 15.48 -5.68 2.54
CA SER A 68 16.82 -5.10 2.77
C SER A 68 17.68 -5.03 1.50
N HIS A 69 17.09 -5.21 0.32
CA HIS A 69 17.83 -5.17 -0.94
C HIS A 69 18.28 -3.73 -1.28
N ASP A 70 19.39 -3.59 -2.01
CA ASP A 70 19.93 -2.27 -2.42
C ASP A 70 18.95 -1.46 -3.29
N LYS A 71 18.05 -2.13 -4.03
CA LYS A 71 17.08 -1.50 -4.91
C LYS A 71 15.80 -1.17 -4.17
N GLU A 72 15.55 0.12 -3.98
CA GLU A 72 14.34 0.60 -3.29
C GLU A 72 13.04 0.15 -3.95
N PHE A 73 12.96 0.17 -5.28
CA PHE A 73 11.72 -0.27 -5.96
C PHE A 73 11.35 -1.72 -5.59
N LEU A 74 12.35 -2.59 -5.41
CA LEU A 74 12.15 -3.97 -4.99
C LEU A 74 11.67 -4.03 -3.53
N ARG A 75 12.31 -3.28 -2.64
CA ARG A 75 11.90 -3.14 -1.23
C ARG A 75 10.42 -2.70 -1.13
N VAL A 76 10.01 -1.70 -1.92
CA VAL A 76 8.63 -1.20 -1.96
C VAL A 76 7.65 -2.26 -2.47
N LEU A 77 7.99 -3.00 -3.53
CA LEU A 77 7.15 -4.08 -4.04
C LEU A 77 7.00 -5.23 -3.03
N CYS A 78 8.08 -5.59 -2.33
CA CYS A 78 8.05 -6.58 -1.28
C CYS A 78 7.20 -6.12 -0.09
N ALA A 79 7.34 -4.87 0.36
CA ALA A 79 6.49 -4.30 1.40
C ALA A 79 5.01 -4.31 1.00
N GLN A 80 4.70 -4.00 -0.26
CA GLN A 80 3.35 -4.07 -0.81
C GLN A 80 2.80 -5.50 -0.82
N ALA A 81 3.60 -6.49 -1.24
CA ALA A 81 3.22 -7.90 -1.23
C ALA A 81 2.89 -8.38 0.18
N LEU A 82 3.78 -8.09 1.14
CA LEU A 82 3.61 -8.47 2.55
C LEU A 82 2.35 -7.83 3.16
N MET A 83 2.10 -6.53 2.89
CA MET A 83 0.88 -5.85 3.34
C MET A 83 -0.38 -6.58 2.86
N ILE A 84 -0.43 -6.97 1.58
CA ILE A 84 -1.61 -7.64 1.03
C ILE A 84 -1.75 -9.03 1.63
N ILE A 85 -0.65 -9.79 1.75
CA ILE A 85 -0.64 -11.16 2.27
C ILE A 85 -1.04 -11.19 3.76
N ALA A 86 -0.61 -10.19 4.54
CA ALA A 86 -0.92 -10.05 5.96
C ALA A 86 -2.39 -9.68 6.25
N HIS A 87 -3.11 -9.16 5.26
CA HIS A 87 -4.49 -8.70 5.44
C HIS A 87 -5.40 -9.84 5.91
N GLU A 88 -6.03 -9.64 7.07
CA GLU A 88 -6.92 -10.62 7.75
C GLU A 88 -6.26 -11.98 8.05
N ASN A 89 -4.92 -12.03 8.17
CA ASN A 89 -4.20 -13.27 8.48
C ASN A 89 -3.17 -13.07 9.61
N GLU A 90 -3.61 -13.27 10.85
CA GLU A 90 -2.78 -13.11 12.05
C GLU A 90 -1.55 -14.03 12.08
N ALA A 91 -1.69 -15.28 11.60
CA ALA A 91 -0.57 -16.21 11.54
C ALA A 91 0.54 -15.70 10.61
N CYS A 92 0.17 -15.14 9.45
CA CYS A 92 1.12 -14.50 8.55
C CYS A 92 1.77 -13.26 9.16
N LYS A 93 0.99 -12.41 9.86
CA LYS A 93 1.53 -11.24 10.57
C LYS A 93 2.61 -11.64 11.58
N THR A 94 2.39 -12.71 12.34
CA THR A 94 3.39 -13.26 13.27
C THR A 94 4.59 -13.85 12.52
N SER A 95 4.36 -14.59 11.43
CA SER A 95 5.44 -15.20 10.64
C SER A 95 6.37 -14.14 10.04
N MET A 96 5.81 -13.04 9.53
CA MET A 96 6.56 -11.94 8.95
C MET A 96 7.45 -11.24 9.99
N THR A 97 6.93 -10.95 11.18
CA THR A 97 7.72 -10.31 12.24
C THR A 97 8.79 -11.24 12.80
N LYS A 98 8.50 -12.54 12.93
CA LYS A 98 9.51 -13.57 13.28
C LYS A 98 10.61 -13.72 12.22
N ALA A 99 10.27 -13.58 10.94
CA ALA A 99 11.25 -13.58 9.85
C ALA A 99 12.12 -12.30 9.80
N GLY A 100 11.89 -11.32 10.70
CA GLY A 100 12.71 -10.12 10.81
C GLY A 100 12.21 -8.92 10.01
N ALA A 101 10.94 -8.87 9.61
CA ALA A 101 10.40 -7.75 8.83
C ALA A 101 10.42 -6.38 9.52
N VAL A 102 10.57 -6.33 10.85
CA VAL A 102 10.45 -5.09 11.64
C VAL A 102 11.50 -4.06 11.24
N GLN A 103 12.79 -4.43 11.31
CA GLN A 103 13.89 -3.51 11.03
C GLN A 103 13.86 -2.99 9.58
N PRO A 104 13.76 -3.83 8.53
CA PRO A 104 13.74 -3.35 7.15
C PRO A 104 12.56 -2.43 6.83
N LEU A 105 11.37 -2.69 7.42
CA LEU A 105 10.21 -1.82 7.23
C LEU A 105 10.39 -0.45 7.88
N CYS A 106 10.99 -0.39 9.08
CA CYS A 106 11.24 0.89 9.73
C CYS A 106 12.39 1.66 9.05
N THR A 107 13.41 0.97 8.54
CA THR A 107 14.42 1.59 7.67
C THR A 107 13.78 2.17 6.41
N LEU A 108 12.91 1.43 5.71
CA LEU A 108 12.21 1.94 4.52
C LEU A 108 11.30 3.14 4.83
N LEU A 109 10.68 3.16 6.01
CA LEU A 109 9.87 4.28 6.47
C LEU A 109 10.71 5.54 6.70
N LYS A 110 11.91 5.39 7.28
CA LYS A 110 12.80 6.49 7.62
C LYS A 110 13.57 7.01 6.41
N GLU A 111 14.21 6.09 5.69
CA GLU A 111 15.18 6.37 4.63
C GLU A 111 14.62 6.24 3.20
N GLY A 112 13.32 5.94 3.05
CA GLY A 112 12.69 5.87 1.72
C GLY A 112 12.90 7.17 0.94
N SER A 113 13.30 7.06 -0.33
CA SER A 113 13.69 8.21 -1.15
C SER A 113 12.54 9.17 -1.43
N ASP A 114 11.31 8.65 -1.53
CA ASP A 114 10.11 9.43 -1.78
C ASP A 114 8.99 9.14 -0.76
N ALA A 115 7.99 10.04 -0.74
CA ALA A 115 6.81 9.90 0.11
C ALA A 115 6.05 8.59 -0.13
N LYS A 116 6.10 8.04 -1.35
CA LYS A 116 5.37 6.81 -1.72
C LYS A 116 6.02 5.57 -1.10
N ALA A 117 7.34 5.49 -1.09
CA ALA A 117 8.11 4.43 -0.47
C ALA A 117 7.86 4.42 1.04
N LYS A 118 7.98 5.59 1.69
CA LYS A 118 7.71 5.76 3.12
C LYS A 118 6.25 5.41 3.45
N ALA A 119 5.30 5.85 2.64
CA ALA A 119 3.88 5.50 2.81
C ALA A 119 3.60 4.02 2.63
N MET A 120 4.28 3.34 1.69
CA MET A 120 4.13 1.90 1.52
C MET A 120 4.61 1.16 2.76
N ALA A 121 5.75 1.56 3.33
CA ALA A 121 6.23 1.03 4.60
C ALA A 121 5.22 1.28 5.72
N ALA A 122 4.72 2.51 5.86
CA ALA A 122 3.70 2.87 6.86
C ALA A 122 2.43 2.01 6.73
N ARG A 123 1.95 1.76 5.50
CA ARG A 123 0.79 0.89 5.24
C ARG A 123 1.05 -0.56 5.60
N CYS A 124 2.23 -1.07 5.27
CA CYS A 124 2.63 -2.43 5.63
C CYS A 124 2.67 -2.60 7.15
N ILE A 125 3.35 -1.69 7.86
CA ILE A 125 3.40 -1.66 9.33
C ILE A 125 1.98 -1.57 9.93
N CYS A 126 1.14 -0.70 9.39
CA CYS A 126 -0.25 -0.52 9.83
C CYS A 126 -1.05 -1.83 9.72
N SER A 127 -0.88 -2.56 8.62
CA SER A 127 -1.53 -3.87 8.40
C SER A 127 -0.98 -4.95 9.34
N LEU A 128 0.33 -4.99 9.58
CA LEU A 128 0.95 -5.93 10.52
C LEU A 128 0.54 -5.67 11.98
N ALA A 129 0.26 -4.42 12.33
CA ALA A 129 -0.18 -3.98 13.66
C ALA A 129 -1.69 -4.09 13.88
N GLU A 130 -2.47 -4.18 12.80
CA GLU A 130 -3.93 -4.23 12.86
C GLU A 130 -4.38 -5.49 13.60
N HIS A 131 -5.22 -5.33 14.62
CA HIS A 131 -5.70 -6.41 15.49
C HIS A 131 -4.60 -7.29 16.15
N HIS A 132 -3.32 -6.89 16.08
CA HIS A 132 -2.19 -7.70 16.56
C HIS A 132 -1.38 -6.94 17.62
N GLU A 133 -1.61 -7.22 18.90
CA GLU A 133 -0.97 -6.46 19.99
C GLU A 133 0.55 -6.66 20.09
N ALA A 134 1.07 -7.87 19.84
CA ALA A 134 2.51 -8.10 19.89
C ALA A 134 3.26 -7.27 18.82
N ASN A 135 2.78 -7.29 17.57
CA ASN A 135 3.34 -6.48 16.49
C ASN A 135 3.24 -4.97 16.78
N ARG A 136 2.14 -4.50 17.40
CA ARG A 136 2.04 -3.08 17.83
C ARG A 136 3.17 -2.65 18.75
N LYS A 137 3.64 -3.53 19.64
CA LYS A 137 4.77 -3.23 20.52
C LYS A 137 6.09 -3.16 19.75
N LEU A 138 6.29 -4.05 18.77
CA LEU A 138 7.51 -4.10 17.96
C LEU A 138 7.71 -2.85 17.09
N PHE A 139 6.62 -2.25 16.60
CA PHE A 139 6.67 -1.07 15.73
C PHE A 139 6.57 0.27 16.48
N ARG A 140 6.63 0.25 17.83
CA ARG A 140 6.48 1.47 18.65
C ARG A 140 7.55 2.52 18.34
N ASP A 141 8.78 2.10 18.07
CA ASP A 141 9.90 3.01 17.83
C ASP A 141 9.71 3.82 16.54
N CYS A 142 8.98 3.24 15.58
CA CYS A 142 8.72 3.83 14.27
C CYS A 142 7.63 4.93 14.34
N CYS A 143 7.02 5.17 15.51
CA CYS A 143 6.10 6.29 15.75
C CYS A 143 6.77 7.66 15.58
N THR A 144 8.08 7.77 15.83
CA THR A 144 8.83 9.01 15.63
C THR A 144 8.97 9.33 14.15
N ASP A 145 9.43 8.36 13.35
CA ASP A 145 9.57 8.46 11.90
C ASP A 145 8.23 8.75 11.20
N LEU A 146 7.13 8.14 11.68
CA LEU A 146 5.79 8.41 11.15
C LEU A 146 5.34 9.86 11.40
N LYS A 147 5.69 10.46 12.54
CA LYS A 147 5.39 11.87 12.83
C LYS A 147 6.20 12.79 11.93
N GLU A 148 7.48 12.48 11.72
CA GLU A 148 8.33 13.23 10.80
C GLU A 148 7.79 13.21 9.36
N LEU A 149 7.33 12.04 8.88
CA LEU A 149 6.70 11.91 7.56
C LEU A 149 5.45 12.79 7.42
N LEU A 150 4.70 13.02 8.50
CA LEU A 150 3.53 13.91 8.50
C LEU A 150 3.90 15.39 8.47
N SER A 151 5.04 15.75 9.05
CA SER A 151 5.56 17.12 9.07
C SER A 151 6.34 17.51 7.81
N GLN A 152 6.65 16.55 6.92
CA GLN A 152 7.36 16.82 5.67
C GLN A 152 6.47 17.57 4.65
N ASP A 153 7.03 18.64 4.09
CA ASP A 153 6.44 19.39 2.99
C ASP A 153 6.49 18.60 1.68
N GLY A 154 5.46 18.76 0.85
CA GLY A 154 5.38 18.07 -0.46
C GLY A 154 4.91 16.60 -0.41
N VAL A 155 4.62 16.04 0.77
CA VAL A 155 4.01 14.71 0.92
C VAL A 155 2.55 14.76 0.46
N ASP A 156 2.14 13.82 -0.40
CA ASP A 156 0.77 13.75 -0.90
C ASP A 156 -0.23 13.28 0.17
N ASP A 157 -1.50 13.68 0.01
CA ASP A 157 -2.57 13.42 0.98
C ASP A 157 -2.72 11.91 1.31
N ARG A 158 -2.45 11.02 0.34
CA ARG A 158 -2.54 9.56 0.54
C ARG A 158 -1.43 9.04 1.46
N SER A 159 -0.21 9.53 1.28
CA SER A 159 0.93 9.15 2.11
C SER A 159 0.77 9.65 3.54
N ARG A 160 0.28 10.89 3.71
CA ARG A 160 -0.09 11.43 5.03
C ARG A 160 -1.19 10.61 5.69
N TYR A 161 -2.24 10.25 4.96
CA TYR A 161 -3.32 9.42 5.49
C TYR A 161 -2.81 8.06 5.98
N ALA A 162 -1.94 7.39 5.19
CA ALA A 162 -1.34 6.12 5.58
C ALA A 162 -0.53 6.24 6.88
N ALA A 163 0.32 7.26 6.99
CA ALA A 163 1.14 7.50 8.17
C ALA A 163 0.28 7.78 9.42
N ALA A 164 -0.72 8.66 9.29
CA ALA A 164 -1.65 8.98 10.37
C ALA A 164 -2.47 7.75 10.82
N ALA A 165 -2.95 6.95 9.87
CA ALA A 165 -3.69 5.73 10.15
C ALA A 165 -2.83 4.67 10.86
N CYS A 166 -1.53 4.62 10.54
CA CYS A 166 -0.56 3.76 11.20
C CYS A 166 -0.30 4.24 12.65
N LEU A 167 0.01 5.53 12.82
CA LEU A 167 0.22 6.15 14.14
C LEU A 167 -0.95 5.91 15.09
N ARG A 168 -2.18 6.11 14.64
CA ARG A 168 -3.39 5.87 15.45
C ARG A 168 -3.49 4.44 15.97
N ARG A 169 -2.96 3.47 15.22
CA ARG A 169 -3.01 2.05 15.61
C ARG A 169 -1.89 1.69 16.59
N LEU A 170 -0.72 2.31 16.42
CA LEU A 170 0.45 2.07 17.26
C LEU A 170 0.39 2.83 18.59
N ASP A 171 -0.13 4.05 18.58
CA ASP A 171 -0.23 4.93 19.73
C ASP A 171 -1.69 5.05 20.22
N LYS A 172 -2.04 4.29 21.27
CA LYS A 172 -3.37 4.33 21.91
C LYS A 172 -3.63 5.67 22.62
N HIS A 173 -2.61 6.50 22.87
CA HIS A 173 -2.71 7.78 23.57
C HIS A 173 -2.72 8.99 22.64
N LEU A 174 -2.54 8.81 21.32
CA LEU A 174 -2.63 9.90 20.36
C LEU A 174 -4.07 10.43 20.33
N ALA A 175 -4.27 11.67 20.79
CA ALA A 175 -5.59 12.28 20.90
C ALA A 175 -6.28 12.35 19.52
N LYS A 176 -7.55 11.92 19.45
CA LYS A 176 -8.37 11.99 18.22
C LYS A 176 -8.39 13.40 17.59
N GLY A 177 -8.20 14.47 18.38
CA GLY A 177 -8.16 15.86 17.93
C GLY A 177 -6.95 16.21 17.06
N GLN A 178 -5.73 15.89 17.49
CA GLN A 178 -4.49 16.12 16.72
C GLN A 178 -4.52 15.37 15.38
N LEU A 179 -5.15 14.18 15.38
CA LEU A 179 -5.34 13.37 14.18
C LEU A 179 -6.35 13.99 13.20
N ASN A 180 -7.43 14.61 13.69
CA ASN A 180 -8.42 15.28 12.85
C ASN A 180 -7.88 16.57 12.22
N GLU A 181 -6.91 17.23 12.84
CA GLU A 181 -6.18 18.35 12.20
C GLU A 181 -5.25 17.84 11.09
N ILE A 182 -4.54 16.73 11.34
CA ILE A 182 -3.66 16.08 10.35
C ILE A 182 -4.46 15.48 9.17
N ILE A 183 -5.60 14.84 9.44
CA ILE A 183 -6.51 14.26 8.42
C ILE A 183 -7.40 15.33 7.78
N GLY A 184 -7.71 16.40 8.50
CA GLY A 184 -8.51 17.55 8.06
C GLY A 184 -7.91 18.30 6.88
N MET A 185 -6.64 18.04 6.53
CA MET A 185 -5.97 18.58 5.35
C MET A 185 -6.55 18.14 4.01
N LYS A 186 -7.52 17.20 3.94
CA LYS A 186 -8.57 17.17 2.88
C LYS A 186 -9.60 16.04 3.05
N GLN A 187 -10.76 16.36 3.62
CA GLN A 187 -12.05 15.81 3.14
C GLN A 187 -12.57 16.59 1.92
N LYS A 188 -11.71 17.12 1.03
CA LYS A 188 -12.21 17.48 -0.31
C LYS A 188 -12.42 16.18 -1.07
N LYS A 189 -13.69 15.76 -1.13
CA LYS A 189 -14.25 14.68 -1.96
C LYS A 189 -13.35 14.39 -3.16
N ALA A 190 -12.95 13.12 -3.32
CA ALA A 190 -12.54 12.62 -4.62
C ALA A 190 -13.66 12.96 -5.62
N PRO A 191 -13.37 13.57 -6.79
CA PRO A 191 -14.40 13.75 -7.79
C PRO A 191 -14.91 12.36 -8.20
N PRO A 192 -16.24 12.15 -8.25
CA PRO A 192 -16.79 10.85 -8.62
C PRO A 192 -16.31 10.47 -10.02
N LEU A 193 -15.85 9.23 -10.18
CA LEU A 193 -15.56 8.64 -11.48
C LEU A 193 -16.87 8.57 -12.26
N GLY A 194 -17.06 9.47 -13.23
CA GLY A 194 -18.11 9.34 -14.24
C GLY A 194 -18.98 10.58 -14.44
N ASN A 195 -18.49 11.52 -15.24
CA ASN A 195 -19.06 11.80 -16.57
C ASN A 195 -18.15 12.83 -17.25
N ARG A 196 -17.48 12.44 -18.33
CA ARG A 196 -16.73 13.37 -19.17
C ARG A 196 -17.70 14.46 -19.64
N PRO A 197 -17.38 15.75 -19.55
CA PRO A 197 -18.15 16.76 -20.24
C PRO A 197 -18.06 16.45 -21.74
N ARG A 198 -19.22 16.20 -22.38
CA ARG A 198 -19.30 16.27 -23.85
C ARG A 198 -18.86 17.67 -24.24
N GLY A 199 -17.93 17.76 -25.18
CA GLY A 199 -17.42 19.03 -25.69
C GLY A 199 -18.55 19.97 -26.10
N PRO A 200 -18.33 21.29 -26.08
CA PRO A 200 -19.39 22.27 -26.23
C PRO A 200 -20.08 22.11 -27.59
N ALA A 201 -21.41 21.97 -27.53
CA ALA A 201 -22.28 22.14 -28.68
C ALA A 201 -22.11 23.58 -29.20
N VAL A 202 -21.74 23.71 -30.48
CA VAL A 202 -21.74 24.98 -31.20
C VAL A 202 -23.20 25.41 -31.35
N THR A 203 -23.71 26.21 -30.41
CA THR A 203 -24.99 26.91 -30.56
C THR A 203 -24.71 28.33 -31.03
N ARG A 204 -25.10 28.62 -32.27
CA ARG A 204 -25.14 29.95 -32.89
C ARG A 204 -25.82 30.95 -31.95
N ARG A 205 -25.11 32.03 -31.58
CA ARG A 205 -25.74 33.25 -31.06
C ARG A 205 -26.16 34.13 -32.24
N GLY A 206 -27.46 34.16 -32.53
CA GLY A 206 -28.15 35.45 -32.64
C GLY A 206 -28.24 36.01 -31.22
N ASP A 207 -28.26 37.31 -30.94
CA ASP A 207 -28.69 38.48 -31.67
C ASP A 207 -27.83 39.65 -31.17
N THR A 208 -27.76 40.75 -31.93
CA THR A 208 -28.36 42.02 -31.51
C THR A 208 -28.08 43.09 -32.57
N ARG A 209 -29.14 43.48 -33.28
CA ARG A 209 -29.27 44.82 -33.85
C ARG A 209 -29.16 45.85 -32.73
N ALA A 210 -28.34 46.87 -32.94
CA ALA A 210 -28.45 48.15 -32.24
C ALA A 210 -28.61 49.27 -33.30
N PRO A 211 -29.37 50.33 -33.02
CA PRO A 211 -29.84 51.29 -34.01
C PRO A 211 -28.82 52.41 -34.22
N VAL A 212 -28.69 52.90 -35.46
CA VAL A 212 -28.01 54.17 -35.75
C VAL A 212 -29.00 55.10 -36.44
N ARG A 213 -29.30 56.22 -35.77
CA ARG A 213 -30.10 57.33 -36.29
C ARG A 213 -29.25 58.22 -37.21
N ARG A 214 -29.75 58.43 -38.43
CA ARG A 214 -29.74 59.62 -39.30
C ARG A 214 -28.62 60.66 -39.13
N ARG A 215 -27.90 60.94 -40.22
CA ARG A 215 -28.23 62.05 -41.14
C ARG A 215 -27.87 61.65 -42.56
#